data_AF-A0A7W7RVN4-F1
#
_entry.id   AF-A0A7W7RVN4-F1
#
_cell.length_a   1.000
_cell.length_b   1.000
_cell.length_c   1.000
_cell.angle_alpha   90.00
_cell.angle_beta   90.00
_cell.angle_gamma   90.00
#
_symmetry.space_group_name_H-M   'P 1'
#
loop_
_entity.id
_entity.type
_entity.pdbx_description
1 polymer ?
#
loop_
_entity_poly.entity_id
_entity_poly.type
_entity_poly.pdbx_seq_one_letter_code
_entity_poly.pdbx_strand_id
1 'polypeptide(L)'
;MSPEQLAGSTVGPESDVFSWAATMIFAASGRAAFGEDTIPAILNRVINHHPDLSALPQSLRPLAAACLQKQPGNRPTAADVMLRIVN
;
A
#
# COMPACT_ATOMS: atom_id res chain seq x y z
N MET A 1 -2.68 -3.78 -7.02
CA MET A 1 -1.68 -3.40 -8.03
C MET A 1 -0.95 -2.17 -7.54
N SER A 2 0.36 -2.16 -7.65
CA SER A 2 1.19 -0.99 -7.34
C SER A 2 1.14 0.05 -8.48
N PRO A 3 1.45 1.33 -8.21
CA PRO A 3 1.50 2.37 -9.24
C PRO A 3 2.42 2.04 -10.42
N GLU A 4 3.59 1.45 -10.15
CA GLU A 4 4.57 1.07 -11.16
C GLU A 4 4.09 -0.08 -12.07
N GLN A 5 3.27 -1.01 -11.54
CA GLN A 5 2.60 -2.02 -12.36
C GLN A 5 1.61 -1.37 -13.33
N LEU A 6 0.87 -0.35 -12.88
CA LEU A 6 -0.08 0.38 -13.72
C LEU A 6 0.61 1.25 -14.78
N ALA A 7 1.78 1.80 -14.44
CA ALA A 7 2.60 2.60 -15.34
C ALA A 7 3.38 1.75 -16.36
N GLY A 8 3.33 0.42 -16.27
CA GLY A 8 4.13 -0.48 -17.13
C GLY A 8 5.64 -0.32 -16.93
N SER A 9 6.06 0.17 -15.76
CA SER A 9 7.47 0.37 -15.40
C SER A 9 8.09 -0.92 -14.85
N THR A 10 9.40 -0.93 -14.63
CA THR A 10 10.08 -2.06 -13.96
C THR A 10 9.46 -2.31 -12.59
N VAL A 11 8.98 -3.53 -12.37
CA VAL A 11 8.37 -3.98 -11.11
C VAL A 11 9.44 -4.71 -10.30
N GLY A 12 9.65 -4.26 -9.07
CA GLY A 12 10.60 -4.84 -8.11
C GLY A 12 9.94 -5.25 -6.79
N PRO A 13 10.73 -5.71 -5.79
CA PRO A 13 10.24 -6.13 -4.47
C PRO A 13 9.42 -5.07 -3.73
N GLU A 14 9.61 -3.79 -4.06
CA GLU A 14 8.86 -2.66 -3.54
C GLU A 14 7.35 -2.77 -3.86
N SER A 15 7.00 -3.46 -4.95
CA SER A 15 5.60 -3.73 -5.33
C SER A 15 4.94 -4.71 -4.36
N ASP A 16 5.69 -5.65 -3.81
CA ASP A 16 5.19 -6.59 -2.80
C ASP A 16 4.93 -5.85 -1.48
N VAL A 17 5.79 -4.89 -1.11
CA VAL A 17 5.60 -4.03 0.07
C VAL A 17 4.32 -3.20 -0.04
N PHE A 18 4.05 -2.62 -1.22
CA PHE A 18 2.80 -1.91 -1.48
C PHE A 18 1.59 -2.84 -1.37
N SER A 19 1.68 -4.03 -1.97
CA SER A 19 0.60 -5.02 -1.97
C SER A 19 0.33 -5.60 -0.59
N TRP A 20 1.37 -5.75 0.23
CA TRP A 20 1.26 -6.16 1.62
C TRP A 20 0.45 -5.13 2.42
N ALA A 21 0.77 -3.84 2.34
CA ALA A 21 0.03 -2.82 3.07
C ALA A 21 -1.43 -2.69 2.62
N ALA A 22 -1.70 -2.83 1.32
CA ALA A 22 -3.07 -2.88 0.82
C ALA A 22 -3.83 -4.11 1.36
N THR A 23 -3.16 -5.26 1.46
CA THR A 23 -3.71 -6.48 2.08
C THR A 23 -4.01 -6.28 3.56
N MET A 24 -3.15 -5.61 4.31
CA MET A 24 -3.38 -5.33 5.73
C MET A 24 -4.61 -4.44 5.95
N ILE A 25 -4.83 -3.44 5.09
CA ILE A 25 -6.05 -2.61 5.15
C ILE A 25 -7.30 -3.44 4.89
N PHE A 26 -7.26 -4.32 3.88
CA PHE A 26 -8.36 -5.23 3.60
C PHE A 26 -8.63 -6.17 4.78
N ALA A 27 -7.58 -6.78 5.34
CA ALA A 27 -7.70 -7.68 6.48
C ALA A 27 -8.31 -6.99 7.71
N ALA A 28 -7.99 -5.71 7.94
CA ALA A 28 -8.52 -4.96 9.09
C ALA A 28 -9.93 -4.39 8.88
N SER A 29 -10.33 -4.10 7.64
CA SER A 29 -11.57 -3.36 7.33
C SER A 29 -12.63 -4.14 6.56
N GLY A 30 -12.25 -5.26 5.92
CA GLY A 30 -13.07 -5.95 4.92
C GLY A 30 -13.27 -5.16 3.62
N ARG A 31 -12.54 -4.05 3.43
CA ARG A 31 -12.69 -3.14 2.28
C ARG A 31 -11.37 -2.99 1.54
N ALA A 32 -11.42 -2.93 0.21
CA ALA A 32 -10.24 -2.67 -0.60
C ALA A 32 -9.62 -1.31 -0.23
N ALA A 33 -8.28 -1.25 -0.13
CA ALA A 33 -7.56 -0.05 0.28
C ALA A 33 -7.92 1.19 -0.56
N PHE A 34 -8.08 1.02 -1.87
CA PHE A 34 -8.42 2.09 -2.82
C PHE A 34 -9.92 2.11 -3.21
N GLY A 35 -10.75 1.43 -2.42
CA GLY A 35 -12.20 1.39 -2.56
C GLY A 35 -12.69 0.54 -3.72
N GLU A 36 -14.01 0.52 -3.86
CA GLU A 36 -14.75 -0.15 -4.93
C GLU A 36 -15.47 0.94 -5.74
N ASP A 37 -15.21 0.97 -7.04
CA ASP A 37 -15.75 1.96 -7.97
C ASP A 37 -15.49 1.45 -9.40
N THR A 38 -15.71 2.29 -10.41
CA THR A 38 -15.26 2.02 -11.78
C THR A 38 -13.75 1.77 -11.81
N ILE A 39 -13.30 0.91 -12.73
CA ILE A 39 -11.88 0.60 -12.91
C ILE A 39 -11.04 1.88 -13.04
N PRO A 40 -11.38 2.88 -13.89
CA PRO A 40 -10.59 4.11 -13.98
C PRO A 40 -10.48 4.89 -12.67
N ALA A 41 -11.54 4.92 -11.85
CA ALA A 41 -11.51 5.60 -10.56
C ALA A 41 -10.58 4.88 -9.56
N ILE A 42 -10.60 3.55 -9.52
CA ILE A 42 -9.69 2.75 -8.70
C ILE A 42 -8.24 2.97 -9.15
N LEU A 43 -7.96 2.92 -10.45
CA LEU A 43 -6.61 3.15 -11.00
C LEU A 43 -6.11 4.56 -10.66
N ASN A 44 -6.96 5.59 -10.81
CA ASN A 44 -6.62 6.95 -10.40
C ASN A 44 -6.27 7.04 -8.92
N ARG A 45 -7.01 6.36 -8.03
CA ARG A 45 -6.71 6.34 -6.59
C ARG A 45 -5.39 5.63 -6.28
N VAL A 46 -5.12 4.51 -6.94
CA VAL A 46 -3.83 3.80 -6.80
C VAL A 46 -2.68 4.72 -7.18
N ILE A 47 -2.80 5.51 -8.24
CA ILE A 47 -1.73 6.39 -8.72
C ILE A 47 -1.61 7.65 -7.84
N ASN A 48 -2.73 8.30 -7.50
CA ASN A 48 -2.73 9.70 -7.04
C ASN A 48 -3.16 9.91 -5.59
N HIS A 49 -3.80 8.93 -4.93
CA HIS A 49 -4.43 9.14 -3.62
C HIS A 49 -3.87 8.24 -2.53
N HIS A 50 -3.98 8.65 -1.27
CA HIS A 50 -3.69 7.80 -0.13
C HIS A 50 -4.97 7.09 0.34
N PRO A 51 -4.92 5.80 0.68
CA PRO A 51 -6.08 5.09 1.19
C PRO A 51 -6.36 5.49 2.65
N ASP A 52 -7.58 5.25 3.12
CA ASP A 52 -7.90 5.41 4.54
C ASP A 52 -7.21 4.32 5.36
N LEU A 53 -6.49 4.73 6.40
CA LEU A 53 -5.76 3.86 7.32
C LEU A 53 -6.44 3.74 8.68
N SER A 54 -7.60 4.36 8.88
CA SER A 54 -8.30 4.46 10.17
C SER A 54 -8.61 3.08 10.78
N ALA A 55 -8.90 2.08 9.95
CA ALA A 55 -9.18 0.71 10.36
C ALA A 55 -7.96 -0.04 10.92
N LEU A 56 -6.74 0.41 10.62
CA LEU A 56 -5.53 -0.20 11.16
C LEU A 56 -5.29 0.23 12.62
N PRO A 57 -4.69 -0.65 13.46
CA PRO A 57 -4.17 -0.27 14.77
C PRO A 57 -3.25 0.95 14.67
N GLN A 58 -3.31 1.85 15.65
CA GLN A 58 -2.58 3.13 15.60
C GLN A 58 -1.07 2.96 15.39
N SER A 59 -0.48 1.90 15.95
CA SER A 59 0.93 1.55 15.77
C SER A 59 1.30 1.15 14.34
N LEU A 60 0.38 0.57 13.56
CA LEU A 60 0.63 0.11 12.20
C LEU A 60 0.38 1.18 11.14
N ARG A 61 -0.40 2.22 11.43
CA ARG A 61 -0.75 3.27 10.46
C ARG A 61 0.48 3.94 9.82
N PRO A 62 1.51 4.36 10.57
CA PRO A 62 2.70 4.99 9.98
C PRO A 62 3.47 4.04 9.05
N LEU A 63 3.55 2.76 9.42
CA LEU A 63 4.23 1.75 8.61
C LEU A 63 3.47 1.47 7.31
N ALA A 64 2.15 1.28 7.39
CA ALA A 64 1.32 1.09 6.21
C ALA A 64 1.38 2.31 5.27
N ALA A 65 1.35 3.53 5.81
CA ALA A 65 1.52 4.76 5.03
C ALA A 65 2.86 4.81 4.28
N ALA A 66 3.95 4.38 4.92
CA ALA A 66 5.27 4.31 4.30
C ALA A 66 5.32 3.25 3.18
N CYS A 67 4.69 2.09 3.39
CA CYS A 67 4.61 1.04 2.38
C CYS A 67 3.76 1.44 1.15
N LEU A 68 2.81 2.37 1.31
CA LEU A 68 1.90 2.83 0.27
C LEU A 68 2.37 4.09 -0.48
N GLN A 69 3.64 4.50 -0.27
CA GLN A 69 4.25 5.57 -1.03
C GLN A 69 4.19 5.28 -2.54
N LYS A 70 3.88 6.32 -3.33
CA LYS A 70 3.69 6.13 -4.78
C LYS A 70 4.98 5.78 -5.48
N GLN A 71 6.07 6.45 -5.11
CA GLN A 71 7.40 6.16 -5.62
C GLN A 71 7.95 4.89 -4.95
N PRO A 72 8.32 3.85 -5.71
CA PRO A 72 8.81 2.58 -5.15
C PRO A 72 10.00 2.76 -4.21
N GLY A 73 10.98 3.58 -4.59
CA GLY A 73 12.20 3.83 -3.80
C GLY A 73 11.98 4.58 -2.49
N ASN A 74 10.78 5.11 -2.23
CA ASN A 74 10.42 5.75 -0.95
C ASN A 74 9.81 4.76 0.06
N ARG A 75 9.57 3.51 -0.36
CA ARG A 75 8.99 2.48 0.50
C ARG A 75 10.09 1.82 1.34
N PRO A 76 9.79 1.38 2.57
CA PRO A 76 10.70 0.53 3.33
C PRO A 76 10.92 -0.80 2.62
N THR A 77 12.04 -1.46 2.87
CA THR A 77 12.24 -2.85 2.40
C THR A 77 11.36 -3.82 3.18
N ALA A 78 11.13 -5.02 2.65
CA ALA A 78 10.43 -6.07 3.40
C ALA A 78 11.12 -6.40 4.73
N ALA A 79 12.45 -6.32 4.80
CA ALA A 79 13.21 -6.50 6.05
C ALA A 79 12.93 -5.38 7.06
N ASP A 80 12.88 -4.12 6.62
CA ASP A 80 12.52 -2.99 7.48
C ASP A 80 11.09 -3.10 8.00
N VAL A 81 10.15 -3.56 7.17
CA VAL A 81 8.76 -3.83 7.56
C VAL A 81 8.71 -4.89 8.65
N MET A 82 9.41 -6.02 8.47
CA MET A 82 9.48 -7.08 9.47
C MET A 82 10.03 -6.57 10.79
N LEU A 83 11.15 -5.84 10.78
CA LEU A 83 11.79 -5.30 11.98
C LEU A 83 10.89 -4.32 12.75
N ARG A 84 10.02 -3.58 12.05
CA ARG A 84 9.08 -2.63 12.68
C ARG A 84 7.82 -3.27 13.25
N ILE A 85 7.50 -4.50 12.86
CA ILE A 85 6.31 -5.22 13.37
C ILE A 85 6.65 -6.05 14.62
N VAL A 86 7.89 -6.51 14.74
CA VAL A 86 8.34 -7.38 15.84
C VAL A 86 8.82 -6.61 17.08
N ASN A 87 8.97 -5.29 16.98
CA ASN A 87 9.35 -4.37 18.05
C ASN A 87 8.13 -3.60 18.56
#